data_AF-A0A3E1EG73-F1
#
_entry.id   AF-A0A3E1EG73-F1
#
_cell.length_a   1.000
_cell.length_b   1.000
_cell.length_c   1.000
_cell.angle_alpha   90.00
_cell.angle_beta   90.00
_cell.angle_gamma   90.00
#
_symmetry.space_group_name_H-M   'P 1'
#
loop_
_entity.id
_entity.type
_entity.pdbx_description
1 polymer ?
#
loop_
_entity_poly.entity_id
_entity_poly.type
_entity_poly.pdbx_seq_one_letter_code
_entity_poly.pdbx_strand_id
1 'polypeptide(L)'
;MATPSDQNFQDYKNAEKKALELLVAMQAVSPKKTDIELALLVAIFELHKGLLPAETIGAIVQGHLKTLLPFYAVKKAPAGTN
;
A
#
# COMPACT_ATOMS: atom_id res chain seq x y z
N MET A 1 -11.12 -25.74 11.28
CA MET A 1 -11.64 -25.12 10.05
C MET A 1 -11.25 -23.66 10.10
N ALA A 2 -10.56 -23.14 9.08
CA ALA A 2 -10.26 -21.71 9.01
C ALA A 2 -11.58 -20.94 8.90
N THR A 3 -11.78 -19.92 9.73
CA THR A 3 -12.94 -19.05 9.62
C THR A 3 -12.81 -18.20 8.34
N PRO A 4 -13.91 -17.70 7.74
CA PRO A 4 -13.82 -16.79 6.59
C PRO A 4 -12.90 -15.57 6.86
N SER A 5 -12.80 -15.13 8.12
CA SER A 5 -11.85 -14.10 8.56
C SER A 5 -10.39 -14.54 8.46
N ASP A 6 -10.08 -15.80 8.78
CA ASP A 6 -8.70 -16.32 8.69
C ASP A 6 -8.26 -16.40 7.23
N GLN A 7 -9.15 -16.85 6.33
CA GLN A 7 -8.84 -16.95 4.91
C GLN A 7 -8.62 -15.56 4.29
N ASN A 8 -9.50 -14.59 4.58
CA ASN A 8 -9.33 -13.21 4.11
C ASN A 8 -8.00 -12.61 4.60
N PHE A 9 -7.58 -12.91 5.83
CA PHE A 9 -6.29 -12.47 6.34
C PHE A 9 -5.12 -13.14 5.61
N GLN A 10 -5.19 -14.45 5.33
CA GLN A 10 -4.15 -15.13 4.53
C GLN A 10 -4.06 -14.58 3.12
N ASP A 11 -5.20 -14.30 2.47
CA ASP A 11 -5.24 -13.71 1.14
C ASP A 11 -4.60 -12.31 1.14
N TYR A 12 -4.90 -11.51 2.16
CA TYR A 12 -4.21 -10.23 2.39
C TYR A 12 -2.69 -10.41 2.53
N LYS A 13 -2.22 -11.36 3.35
CA LYS A 13 -0.78 -11.61 3.54
C LYS A 13 -0.08 -12.05 2.26
N ASN A 14 -0.75 -12.86 1.45
CA ASN A 14 -0.24 -13.27 0.15
C ASN A 14 -0.14 -12.08 -0.82
N ALA A 15 -1.16 -11.23 -0.86
CA ALA A 15 -1.16 -10.01 -1.66
C ALA A 15 -0.06 -9.04 -1.22
N GLU A 16 0.10 -8.83 0.09
CA GLU A 16 1.14 -7.98 0.68
C GLU A 16 2.55 -8.46 0.28
N LYS A 17 2.80 -9.77 0.38
CA LYS A 17 4.09 -10.35 -0.04
C LYS A 17 4.39 -10.05 -1.51
N LYS A 18 3.40 -10.21 -2.40
CA LYS A 18 3.56 -9.91 -3.82
C LYS A 18 3.76 -8.42 -4.09
N ALA A 19 3.11 -7.54 -3.36
CA ALA A 19 3.33 -6.11 -3.46
C ALA A 19 4.78 -5.73 -3.11
N LEU A 20 5.38 -6.37 -2.08
CA LEU A 20 6.77 -6.14 -1.72
C LEU A 20 7.76 -6.67 -2.78
N GLU A 21 7.46 -7.81 -3.40
CA GLU A 21 8.26 -8.33 -4.53
C GLU A 21 8.23 -7.36 -5.73
N LEU A 22 7.06 -6.80 -6.05
CA LEU A 22 6.91 -5.79 -7.11
C LEU A 22 7.67 -4.50 -6.80
N LEU A 23 7.68 -4.04 -5.55
CA LEU A 23 8.45 -2.86 -5.15
C LEU A 23 9.95 -3.05 -5.44
N VAL A 24 10.50 -4.23 -5.13
CA VAL A 24 11.90 -4.55 -5.44
C VAL A 24 12.15 -4.57 -6.95
N ALA A 25 11.24 -5.15 -7.73
CA ALA A 25 11.36 -5.15 -9.19
C ALA A 25 11.33 -3.72 -9.77
N MET A 26 10.45 -2.85 -9.27
CA MET A 26 10.34 -1.46 -9.71
C MET A 26 11.60 -0.65 -9.40
N GLN A 27 12.30 -0.95 -8.30
CA GLN A 27 13.59 -0.32 -7.95
C GLN A 27 14.69 -0.65 -8.97
N ALA A 28 14.59 -1.76 -9.70
CA ALA A 28 15.49 -2.07 -10.81
C ALA A 28 15.11 -1.35 -12.12
N VAL A 29 13.86 -0.90 -12.26
CA VAL A 29 13.36 -0.20 -13.46
C VAL A 29 13.61 1.32 -13.39
N SER A 30 13.41 1.95 -12.23
CA SER A 30 13.69 3.38 -12.04
C SER A 30 14.44 3.62 -10.73
N PRO A 31 15.51 4.45 -10.74
CA PRO A 31 16.16 4.90 -9.51
C PRO A 31 15.35 5.99 -8.78
N LYS A 32 14.33 6.58 -9.42
CA LYS A 32 13.53 7.66 -8.84
C LYS A 32 12.36 7.09 -8.05
N LYS A 33 12.38 7.32 -6.74
CA LYS A 33 11.29 6.89 -5.83
C LYS A 33 9.93 7.42 -6.27
N THR A 34 9.86 8.69 -6.70
CA THR A 34 8.61 9.33 -7.13
C THR A 34 7.97 8.65 -8.33
N ASP A 35 8.76 8.14 -9.29
CA ASP A 35 8.22 7.41 -10.44
C ASP A 35 7.56 6.11 -9.98
N ILE A 36 8.18 5.41 -9.01
CA ILE A 36 7.66 4.17 -8.42
C ILE A 36 6.39 4.46 -7.61
N GLU A 37 6.40 5.49 -6.77
CA GLU A 37 5.26 5.94 -5.96
C GLU A 37 4.05 6.26 -6.85
N LEU A 38 4.25 7.05 -7.90
CA LEU A 38 3.20 7.41 -8.85
C LEU A 38 2.70 6.19 -9.62
N ALA A 39 3.58 5.31 -10.09
CA ALA A 39 3.18 4.08 -10.79
C ALA A 39 2.34 3.15 -9.91
N LEU A 40 2.73 2.96 -8.65
CA LEU A 40 1.97 2.15 -7.69
C LEU A 40 0.60 2.78 -7.37
N LEU A 41 0.53 4.11 -7.25
CA LEU A 41 -0.76 4.80 -7.08
C LEU A 41 -1.65 4.60 -8.32
N VAL A 42 -1.13 4.78 -9.54
CA VAL A 42 -1.88 4.58 -10.79
C VAL A 42 -2.38 3.14 -10.92
N ALA A 43 -1.60 2.15 -10.50
CA ALA A 43 -2.03 0.75 -10.51
C ALA A 43 -3.31 0.51 -9.68
N ILE A 44 -3.50 1.25 -8.58
CA ILE A 44 -4.74 1.19 -7.79
C ILE A 44 -5.93 1.77 -8.57
N PHE A 45 -5.73 2.85 -9.33
CA PHE A 45 -6.78 3.40 -10.19
C PHE A 45 -7.17 2.43 -11.31
N GLU A 46 -6.18 1.81 -11.96
CA GLU A 46 -6.43 0.83 -13.02
C GLU A 46 -7.12 -0.44 -12.47
N LEU A 47 -6.82 -0.87 -11.24
CA LEU A 47 -7.51 -1.99 -10.58
C LEU A 47 -9.03 -1.77 -10.46
N HIS A 48 -9.46 -0.53 -10.28
CA HIS A 48 -10.87 -0.15 -10.12
C HIS A 48 -11.48 0.48 -11.38
N LYS A 49 -10.75 0.50 -12.50
CA LYS A 49 -11.18 1.14 -13.72
C LYS A 49 -12.44 0.49 -14.29
N GLY A 50 -13.41 1.34 -14.65
CA GLY A 50 -14.73 0.90 -15.11
C GLY A 50 -15.65 0.38 -14.00
N LEU A 51 -15.16 0.29 -12.76
CA LEU A 51 -15.96 -0.11 -11.60
C LEU A 51 -16.33 1.10 -10.73
N LEU A 52 -15.38 2.02 -10.49
CA LEU A 52 -15.55 3.17 -9.60
C LEU A 52 -15.05 4.47 -10.26
N PRO A 53 -15.67 5.63 -9.96
CA PRO A 53 -15.13 6.94 -10.32
C PRO A 53 -13.77 7.19 -9.66
N ALA A 54 -12.94 8.02 -10.31
CA ALA A 54 -11.60 8.35 -9.82
C ALA A 54 -11.63 8.99 -8.42
N GLU A 55 -12.62 9.84 -8.15
CA GLU A 55 -12.80 10.52 -6.87
C GLU A 55 -13.06 9.51 -5.74
N THR A 56 -13.87 8.48 -6.01
CA THR A 56 -14.16 7.40 -5.07
C THR A 56 -12.91 6.59 -4.76
N ILE A 57 -12.13 6.24 -5.78
CA ILE A 57 -10.86 5.51 -5.60
C ILE A 57 -9.89 6.35 -4.76
N GLY A 58 -9.78 7.65 -5.04
CA GLY A 58 -8.98 8.58 -4.25
C GLY A 58 -9.39 8.61 -2.77
N ALA A 59 -10.70 8.62 -2.48
CA ALA A 59 -11.21 8.56 -1.11
C ALA A 59 -10.85 7.23 -0.41
N ILE A 60 -10.90 6.10 -1.12
CA ILE A 60 -10.49 4.79 -0.60
C ILE A 60 -9.01 4.79 -0.21
N VAL A 61 -8.14 5.27 -1.11
CA VAL A 61 -6.69 5.39 -0.83
C VAL A 61 -6.43 6.26 0.38
N GLN A 62 -7.09 7.42 0.48
CA GLN A 62 -6.99 8.29 1.65
C GLN A 62 -7.46 7.61 2.93
N GLY A 63 -8.52 6.82 2.86
CA GLY A 63 -9.01 5.99 3.98
C GLY A 63 -7.95 5.00 4.46
N HIS A 64 -7.33 4.25 3.53
CA HIS A 64 -6.25 3.32 3.88
C HIS A 64 -5.03 4.02 4.47
N LEU A 65 -4.64 5.18 3.93
CA LEU A 65 -3.54 5.98 4.48
C LEU A 65 -3.80 6.39 5.93
N LYS A 66 -5.02 6.84 6.26
CA LYS A 66 -5.39 7.18 7.66
C LYS A 66 -5.19 6.00 8.60
N THR A 67 -5.46 4.77 8.14
CA THR A 67 -5.22 3.55 8.93
C THR A 67 -3.74 3.23 9.06
N LEU A 68 -2.96 3.36 7.98
CA LEU A 68 -1.55 2.97 7.97
C LEU A 68 -0.63 3.98 8.68
N LEU A 69 -0.93 5.28 8.59
CA LEU A 69 -0.08 6.35 9.10
C LEU A 69 0.35 6.17 10.57
N PRO A 70 -0.55 5.85 11.54
CA PRO A 70 -0.14 5.60 12.92
C PRO A 70 0.92 4.50 13.07
N PHE A 71 0.83 3.41 12.30
CA PHE A 71 1.78 2.29 12.40
C PHE A 71 3.19 2.68 11.91
N TYR A 72 3.28 3.58 10.93
CA TYR A 72 4.57 4.05 10.41
C TYR A 72 5.09 5.31 11.12
N ALA A 73 4.23 6.10 11.76
CA ALA A 73 4.61 7.30 12.50
C ALA A 73 5.39 7.00 13.80
N VAL A 74 5.16 5.83 14.42
CA VAL A 74 5.79 5.42 15.69
C VAL A 74 7.29 5.12 15.56
N LYS A 75 7.86 5.10 14.35
CA LYS A 75 9.30 4.87 14.12
C LYS A 75 10.22 6.09 14.27
N LYS A 76 9.73 7.26 14.69
CA LYS A 76 10.61 8.31 15.23
C LYS A 76 10.93 7.99 16.70
N ALA A 77 12.00 7.24 16.93
CA ALA A 77 12.63 7.18 18.25
C ALA A 77 12.98 8.61 18.73
N PRO A 78 12.92 8.89 20.04
CA PRO A 78 13.19 10.23 20.58
C PRO A 78 14.60 10.67 20.19
N ALA A 79 14.72 11.89 19.66
CA ALA A 79 16.00 12.56 19.58
C ALA A 79 16.57 12.59 21.01
N GLY A 80 17.79 12.05 21.16
CA GLY A 80 18.44 11.94 22.45
C GLY A 80 18.43 13.27 23.20
N THR A 81 17.97 13.24 24.44
CA THR A 81 18.17 14.33 25.39
C THR A 81 19.44 14.03 26.19
N ASN A 82 20.48 14.80 25.86
CA ASN A 82 21.57 15.33 26.68
C ASN A 82 22.07 14.50 27.87
#